data_AF-A0A1R0WYG0-F1
#
_entry.id   AF-A0A1R0WYG0-F1
#
_cell.length_a   1.000
_cell.length_b   1.000
_cell.length_c   1.000
_cell.angle_alpha   90.00
_cell.angle_beta   90.00
_cell.angle_gamma   90.00
#
_symmetry.space_group_name_H-M   'P 1'
#
loop_
_entity.id
_entity.type
_entity.pdbx_description
1 polymer ?
#
loop_
_entity_poly.entity_id
_entity_poly.type
_entity_poly.pdbx_seq_one_letter_code
_entity_poly.pdbx_strand_id
1 'polypeptide(L)'
;MLRMIAMGVLILSVILLGLVVFRKKLGFGWLSLFGVHLVLAALGIYVVNFSGLLTQVYIPLNPATIGAVTVLGLPGVVMLLGLRIILF
;
A
#
# COMPACT_ATOMS: atom_id res chain seq x y z
N MET A 1 11.87 23.59 15.26
CA MET A 1 12.45 23.96 13.95
C MET A 1 12.42 22.80 12.94
N LEU A 2 12.99 21.62 13.25
CA LEU A 2 13.04 20.47 12.31
C LEU A 2 11.67 20.05 11.73
N ARG A 3 10.61 20.01 12.56
CA ARG A 3 9.25 19.68 12.10
C ARG A 3 8.71 20.65 11.04
N MET A 4 8.99 21.95 11.18
CA MET A 4 8.53 22.97 10.21
C MET A 4 9.27 22.84 8.88
N ILE A 5 10.57 22.52 8.93
CA ILE A 5 11.38 22.27 7.73
C ILE A 5 10.85 21.03 7.00
N ALA A 6 10.63 19.92 7.72
CA ALA A 6 10.06 18.71 7.14
C ALA A 6 8.69 18.96 6.50
N MET A 7 7.84 19.75 7.17
CA MET A 7 6.52 20.11 6.66
C MET A 7 6.63 20.97 5.39
N GLY A 8 7.53 21.95 5.35
CA GLY A 8 7.82 22.75 4.16
C GLY A 8 8.32 21.90 2.98
N VAL A 9 9.22 20.96 3.22
CA VAL A 9 9.72 20.02 2.20
C VAL A 9 8.59 19.15 1.66
N LEU A 10 7.72 18.62 2.53
CA LEU A 10 6.58 17.79 2.11
C LEU A 10 5.60 18.59 1.25
N ILE A 11 5.25 19.81 1.68
CA ILE A 11 4.34 20.70 0.93
C ILE A 11 4.93 21.00 -0.45
N LEU A 12 6.20 21.40 -0.51
CA LEU A 12 6.86 21.71 -1.78
C LEU A 12 6.95 20.49 -2.70
N SER A 13 7.25 19.32 -2.14
CA SER A 13 7.32 18.06 -2.89
C SER A 13 5.97 17.68 -3.50
N VAL A 14 4.87 17.81 -2.75
CA VAL A 14 3.51 17.54 -3.25
C VAL A 14 3.14 18.51 -4.38
N ILE A 15 3.46 19.80 -4.24
CA ILE A 15 3.20 20.81 -5.29
C ILE A 15 3.99 20.48 -6.56
N LEU A 16 5.28 20.20 -6.44
CA LEU A 16 6.14 19.86 -7.59
C LEU A 16 5.68 18.57 -8.27
N LEU A 17 5.32 17.54 -7.49
CA LEU A 17 4.80 16.29 -8.03
C LEU A 17 3.50 16.51 -8.80
N GLY A 18 2.57 17.29 -8.23
CA GLY A 18 1.32 17.67 -8.90
C GLY A 18 1.58 18.39 -10.22
N LEU A 19 2.49 19.37 -10.23
CA LEU A 19 2.89 20.08 -11.44
C LEU A 19 3.46 19.14 -12.51
N VAL A 20 4.30 18.16 -12.12
CA VAL A 20 4.83 17.16 -13.05
C VAL A 20 3.71 16.31 -13.64
N VAL A 21 2.78 15.82 -12.81
CA VAL A 21 1.64 15.01 -13.26
C VAL A 21 0.78 15.76 -14.29
N PHE A 22 0.45 17.02 -14.02
CA PHE A 22 -0.33 17.85 -14.95
C PHE A 22 0.47 18.20 -16.22
N ARG A 23 1.74 18.62 -16.09
CA ARG A 23 2.56 19.02 -17.26
C ARG A 23 2.90 17.86 -18.18
N LYS A 24 3.19 16.68 -17.62
CA LYS A 24 3.53 15.49 -18.40
C LYS A 24 2.31 14.74 -18.91
N LYS A 25 1.09 15.23 -18.61
CA LYS A 25 -0.18 14.59 -19.01
C LYS A 25 -0.15 13.09 -18.72
N LEU A 26 0.33 12.70 -17.52
CA LEU A 26 0.43 11.28 -17.13
C LEU A 26 -0.93 10.57 -17.11
N GLY A 27 -2.03 11.33 -17.26
CA GLY A 27 -3.38 10.81 -17.29
C GLY A 27 -3.78 10.21 -15.94
N PHE A 28 -4.90 9.49 -15.93
CA PHE A 28 -5.36 8.72 -14.77
C PHE A 28 -5.09 7.21 -14.90
N GLY A 29 -4.41 6.78 -15.98
CA GLY A 29 -4.12 5.35 -16.22
C GLY A 29 -3.26 4.73 -15.12
N TRP A 30 -2.30 5.47 -14.57
CA TRP A 30 -1.50 5.03 -13.43
C TRP A 30 -2.35 4.81 -12.17
N LEU A 31 -3.41 5.60 -11.98
CA LEU A 31 -4.34 5.47 -10.85
C LEU A 31 -5.18 4.20 -10.99
N SER A 32 -5.59 3.86 -12.20
CA SER A 32 -6.28 2.60 -12.49
C SER A 32 -5.37 1.40 -12.23
N LEU A 33 -4.12 1.44 -12.68
CA LEU A 33 -3.14 0.35 -12.46
C LEU A 33 -2.85 0.14 -10.97
N PHE A 34 -2.63 1.25 -10.25
CA PHE A 34 -2.46 1.27 -8.81
C PHE A 34 -3.68 0.73 -8.07
N GLY A 35 -4.88 1.21 -8.43
CA GLY A 35 -6.14 0.79 -7.84
C GLY A 35 -6.39 -0.71 -8.00
N VAL A 36 -6.14 -1.27 -9.19
CA VAL A 36 -6.25 -2.72 -9.41
C VAL A 36 -5.29 -3.51 -8.52
N HIS A 37 -4.03 -3.09 -8.41
CA HIS A 37 -3.07 -3.74 -7.51
C HIS A 37 -3.53 -3.69 -6.04
N LEU A 38 -3.97 -2.51 -5.61
CA LEU A 38 -4.44 -2.29 -4.24
C LEU A 38 -5.67 -3.15 -3.92
N VAL A 39 -6.66 -3.17 -4.82
CA VAL A 39 -7.89 -3.96 -4.67
C VAL A 39 -7.57 -5.45 -4.64
N LEU A 40 -6.74 -5.95 -5.57
CA LEU A 40 -6.34 -7.36 -5.58
C LEU A 40 -5.62 -7.76 -4.29
N ALA A 41 -4.72 -6.92 -3.78
CA ALA A 41 -4.02 -7.20 -2.53
C ALA A 41 -4.97 -7.15 -1.32
N ALA A 42 -5.89 -6.19 -1.27
CA ALA A 42 -6.91 -6.10 -0.24
C ALA A 42 -7.85 -7.32 -0.24
N LEU A 43 -8.26 -7.80 -1.42
CA LEU A 43 -9.02 -9.04 -1.58
C LEU A 43 -8.21 -10.26 -1.08
N GLY A 44 -6.92 -10.32 -1.38
CA GLY A 44 -6.03 -11.37 -0.85
C GLY A 44 -6.00 -11.40 0.67
N ILE A 45 -5.83 -10.24 1.33
CA ILE A 45 -5.89 -10.14 2.80
C ILE A 45 -7.28 -10.52 3.32
N TYR A 46 -8.35 -10.10 2.65
CA TYR A 46 -9.71 -10.46 3.04
C TYR A 46 -9.91 -11.97 3.04
N VAL A 47 -9.46 -12.65 1.98
CA VAL A 47 -9.50 -14.12 1.91
C VAL A 47 -8.71 -14.73 3.06
N VAL A 48 -7.49 -14.27 3.35
CA VAL A 48 -6.70 -14.80 4.47
C VAL A 48 -7.44 -14.64 5.80
N ASN A 49 -7.97 -13.45 6.08
CA ASN A 49 -8.52 -13.13 7.40
C ASN A 49 -9.96 -13.64 7.63
N PHE A 50 -10.78 -13.75 6.58
CA PHE A 50 -12.23 -13.95 6.73
C PHE A 50 -12.78 -15.19 6.02
N SER A 51 -12.02 -15.84 5.13
CA SER A 51 -12.53 -17.04 4.43
C SER A 51 -12.72 -18.27 5.33
N GLY A 52 -12.09 -18.29 6.51
CA GLY A 52 -11.99 -19.48 7.34
C GLY A 52 -11.04 -20.55 6.78
N LEU A 53 -10.36 -20.32 5.65
CA LEU A 53 -9.34 -21.23 5.11
C LEU A 53 -8.11 -21.31 6.01
N LEU A 54 -7.78 -20.20 6.68
CA LEU A 54 -6.62 -20.03 7.54
C LEU A 54 -7.07 -19.59 8.94
N THR A 55 -7.80 -20.46 9.65
CA THR A 55 -8.51 -20.16 10.90
C THR A 55 -7.65 -19.60 12.04
N GLN A 56 -6.33 -19.76 11.99
CA GLN A 56 -5.40 -19.27 13.02
C GLN A 56 -4.56 -18.07 12.58
N VAL A 57 -4.71 -17.59 11.33
CA VAL A 57 -3.88 -16.53 10.79
C VAL A 57 -4.69 -15.25 10.61
N TYR A 58 -4.25 -14.19 11.26
CA TYR A 58 -4.82 -12.85 11.12
C TYR A 58 -3.73 -11.84 10.75
N ILE A 59 -3.88 -11.21 9.59
CA ILE A 59 -3.03 -10.12 9.12
C ILE A 59 -3.64 -8.80 9.62
N PRO A 60 -2.97 -8.03 10.51
CA PRO A 60 -3.51 -6.77 11.00
C PRO A 60 -3.54 -5.72 9.90
N LEU A 61 -4.59 -4.90 9.83
CA LEU A 61 -4.70 -3.78 8.89
C LEU A 61 -4.17 -2.50 9.54
N ASN A 62 -2.87 -2.25 9.36
CA ASN A 62 -2.19 -1.02 9.82
C ASN A 62 -1.38 -0.38 8.67
N PRO A 63 -0.88 0.87 8.82
CA PRO A 63 -0.17 1.55 7.74
C PRO A 63 1.03 0.78 7.18
N ALA A 64 1.73 0.00 8.00
CA ALA A 64 2.88 -0.79 7.54
C ALA A 64 2.44 -1.97 6.64
N THR A 65 1.43 -2.73 7.07
CA THR A 65 0.88 -3.83 6.26
C THR A 65 0.29 -3.30 4.96
N ILE A 66 -0.54 -2.25 5.02
CA ILE A 66 -1.15 -1.61 3.85
C ILE A 66 -0.05 -1.12 2.90
N GLY A 67 1.00 -0.48 3.40
CA GLY A 67 2.14 -0.07 2.60
C GLY A 67 2.82 -1.24 1.88
N ALA A 68 3.10 -2.33 2.60
CA ALA A 68 3.75 -3.51 2.04
C ALA A 68 2.92 -4.14 0.90
N VAL A 69 1.62 -4.38 1.11
CA VAL A 69 0.75 -4.92 0.05
C VAL A 69 0.46 -3.93 -1.07
N THR A 70 0.50 -2.62 -0.81
CA THR A 70 0.34 -1.61 -1.87
C THR A 70 1.53 -1.60 -2.82
N VAL A 71 2.75 -1.77 -2.28
CA VAL A 71 3.99 -1.81 -3.09
C VAL A 71 4.15 -3.16 -3.79
N LEU A 72 3.88 -4.26 -3.08
CA LEU A 72 4.17 -5.61 -3.57
C LEU A 72 2.95 -6.31 -4.21
N GLY A 73 1.73 -5.80 -4.04
CA GLY A 73 0.51 -6.44 -4.50
C GLY A 73 0.20 -7.76 -3.77
N LEU A 74 -0.36 -8.74 -4.50
CA LEU A 74 -0.59 -10.11 -4.01
C LEU A 74 0.67 -10.77 -3.42
N PRO A 75 1.88 -10.65 -4.02
CA PRO A 75 3.12 -11.09 -3.39
C PRO A 75 3.33 -10.55 -1.96
N GLY A 76 2.90 -9.31 -1.69
CA GLY A 76 2.94 -8.73 -0.35
C GLY A 76 2.05 -9.47 0.64
N VAL A 77 0.88 -9.96 0.20
CA VAL A 77 -0.02 -10.77 1.03
C VAL A 77 0.67 -12.08 1.41
N VAL A 78 1.31 -12.74 0.44
CA VAL A 78 2.06 -13.99 0.65
C VAL A 78 3.23 -13.77 1.60
N MET A 79 3.97 -12.68 1.45
CA MET A 79 5.05 -12.31 2.36
C MET A 79 4.53 -12.11 3.79
N LEU A 80 3.46 -11.35 3.98
CA LEU A 80 2.86 -11.11 5.29
C LEU A 80 2.35 -12.41 5.92
N LEU A 81 1.76 -13.29 5.12
CA LEU A 81 1.34 -14.62 5.55
C LEU A 81 2.54 -15.46 6.03
N GLY A 82 3.61 -15.52 5.22
CA GLY A 82 4.82 -16.27 5.56
C GLY A 82 5.48 -15.74 6.84
N LEU A 83 5.62 -14.42 6.97
CA LEU A 83 6.12 -13.79 8.19
C LEU A 83 5.25 -14.14 9.39
N ARG A 84 3.93 -14.16 9.23
CA ARG A 84 3.01 -14.48 10.31
C ARG A 84 3.12 -15.93 10.76
N ILE A 85 3.35 -16.88 9.84
CA ILE A 85 3.51 -18.31 10.15
C ILE A 85 4.88 -18.62 10.75
N ILE A 86 5.93 -17.91 10.33
CA ILE A 86 7.31 -18.20 10.75
C ILE A 86 7.66 -17.53 12.09
N LEU A 87 7.19 -16.30 12.32
CA LEU A 87 7.63 -15.48 13.46
C LEU A 87 6.66 -15.44 14.63
N PHE A 88 5.40 -15.83 14.45
CA PHE A 88 4.32 -15.69 15.43
C PHE A 88 3.35 -16.88 15.38
#